data_AF-A0A9X5H7W6-F1
#
_entry.id   AF-A0A9X5H7W6-F1
#
_cell.length_a   1.000
_cell.length_b   1.000
_cell.length_c   1.000
_cell.angle_alpha   90.00
_cell.angle_beta   90.00
_cell.angle_gamma   90.00
#
_symmetry.space_group_name_H-M   'P 1'
#
loop_
_entity.id
_entity.type
_entity.pdbx_description
1 polymer ?
#
loop_
_entity_poly.entity_id
_entity_poly.type
_entity_poly.pdbx_seq_one_letter_code
_entity_poly.pdbx_strand_id
1 'polypeptide(L)'
;MEQLYTRWGKTLDADHVLQEYPRPLLKRDSYVNLNGYWDYTVTKQFKRPEKYDGRILVPFSPESALSGVGRQLQPDEYLWYRIQDGRFSPDWEKLDQGMRLILHFGAVDQSCRVYVNGREAAKHTGGYLPFSADITEYLGKASNEILAAVKDLSDTSYHAKGKQKLKKGGMFYTAQSGIWQTVWMEYVPGCHITELAAEPDLNRKLVRICVRSALDLPVKIQICAPAICQQGHEKECAVIAEGSGTSNRYIELPIPEVRPWTCGEPWLYEYTVTMGEDRAESYFALRTFTVEPDETGIPRICMNGEVQFQNGVLDQGYWPDGLYTAPSDEAMIFDIREMKKLGFNMIRKHIKIEPQRWYYHCDRLGMVVWQDMVNGGTCYRHWFVTYAATLISWRKWNMADIYPRLLSRTHKEGRLEFVREMKETIRLLKGHPSIAVWVIFNEGWGQFQTEDMTRIARECDGTRLIDQASGWFDQKGGDLQSIHNYFFKLEFTAEKERATVLSEFGGYSLRVEQHSACRKLYGYGTHKTMESLNAAYKKQMQKVKEQIPNGLCASVYTQLSDVEEEMNGIFTYDREVCKLRL
;
A
#
# COMPACT_ATOMS: atom_id res chain seq x y z
N MET A 1 -6.03 -23.45 12.91
CA MET A 1 -4.94 -22.46 12.97
C MET A 1 -4.94 -21.93 14.39
N GLU A 2 -3.78 -21.87 15.03
CA GLU A 2 -3.63 -21.26 16.35
C GLU A 2 -3.58 -19.74 16.17
N GLN A 3 -4.36 -19.01 16.96
CA GLN A 3 -4.36 -17.54 16.94
C GLN A 3 -3.09 -17.03 17.61
N LEU A 4 -2.32 -16.20 16.90
CA LEU A 4 -1.13 -15.53 17.42
C LEU A 4 -1.42 -14.03 17.63
N TYR A 5 -0.63 -13.39 18.49
CA TYR A 5 -0.67 -11.95 18.69
C TYR A 5 0.73 -11.39 18.64
N THR A 6 0.88 -10.27 17.94
CA THR A 6 2.08 -9.46 18.00
C THR A 6 2.20 -8.79 19.38
N ARG A 7 3.41 -8.32 19.72
CA ARG A 7 3.64 -7.53 20.93
C ARG A 7 2.73 -6.29 21.00
N TRP A 8 2.44 -5.64 19.87
CA TRP A 8 1.61 -4.45 19.79
C TRP A 8 0.12 -4.78 19.92
N GLY A 9 -0.34 -5.86 19.29
CA GLY A 9 -1.73 -6.32 19.44
C GLY A 9 -2.07 -6.74 20.87
N LYS A 10 -1.10 -7.32 21.61
CA LYS A 10 -1.28 -7.67 23.04
C LYS A 10 -1.49 -6.45 23.94
N THR A 11 -0.91 -5.31 23.58
CA THR A 11 -0.94 -4.07 24.38
C THR A 11 -1.78 -2.98 23.72
N LEU A 12 -2.63 -3.34 22.76
CA LEU A 12 -3.41 -2.39 22.01
C LEU A 12 -4.44 -1.70 22.92
N ASP A 13 -4.46 -0.37 22.89
CA ASP A 13 -5.48 0.44 23.53
C ASP A 13 -6.66 0.64 22.57
N ALA A 14 -7.79 0.02 22.89
CA ALA A 14 -8.99 0.03 22.07
C ALA A 14 -9.65 1.42 21.96
N ASP A 15 -9.35 2.35 22.88
CA ASP A 15 -9.86 3.72 22.82
C ASP A 15 -8.91 4.67 22.05
N HIS A 16 -7.66 4.24 21.77
CA HIS A 16 -6.65 5.05 21.08
C HIS A 16 -5.97 4.29 19.93
N VAL A 17 -6.79 3.66 19.07
CA VAL A 17 -6.29 2.87 17.92
C VAL A 17 -5.88 3.78 16.75
N LEU A 18 -4.62 3.67 16.30
CA LEU A 18 -4.07 4.34 15.12
C LEU A 18 -4.44 5.84 15.08
N GLN A 19 -3.99 6.58 16.09
CA GLN A 19 -4.34 7.99 16.33
C GLN A 19 -3.65 8.97 15.37
N GLU A 20 -2.65 8.50 14.64
CA GLU A 20 -1.86 9.30 13.72
C GLU A 20 -2.70 9.76 12.53
N TYR A 21 -2.45 10.99 12.06
CA TYR A 21 -3.16 11.57 10.93
C TYR A 21 -2.96 10.71 9.65
N PRO A 22 -4.03 10.17 9.01
CA PRO A 22 -3.90 9.16 7.97
C PRO A 22 -3.30 9.64 6.63
N ARG A 23 -3.36 10.95 6.32
CA ARG A 23 -2.93 11.52 5.03
C ARG A 23 -1.70 12.42 5.16
N PRO A 24 -0.48 11.88 5.30
CA PRO A 24 0.74 12.67 5.48
C PRO A 24 1.05 13.63 4.32
N LEU A 25 0.47 13.42 3.13
CA LEU A 25 0.60 14.32 1.98
C LEU A 25 -0.42 15.49 1.97
N LEU A 26 -1.37 15.52 2.91
CA LEU A 26 -2.34 16.60 3.10
C LEU A 26 -2.78 16.62 4.58
N LYS A 27 -1.86 17.04 5.46
CA LYS A 27 -2.06 17.07 6.91
C LYS A 27 -2.79 18.34 7.35
N ARG A 28 -3.75 18.17 8.27
CA ARG A 28 -4.48 19.25 8.93
C ARG A 28 -4.58 19.00 10.42
N ASP A 29 -4.75 20.07 11.18
CA ASP A 29 -4.97 20.02 12.61
C ASP A 29 -6.45 19.80 12.98
N SER A 30 -7.38 19.96 12.03
CA SER A 30 -8.83 19.77 12.24
C SER A 30 -9.29 18.31 12.26
N TYR A 31 -8.37 17.39 12.50
CA TYR A 31 -8.54 15.94 12.49
C TYR A 31 -9.32 15.42 13.69
N VAL A 32 -10.33 14.58 13.43
CA VAL A 32 -11.06 13.83 14.47
C VAL A 32 -11.08 12.36 14.10
N ASN A 33 -10.36 11.54 14.84
CA ASN A 33 -10.33 10.10 14.64
C ASN A 33 -11.65 9.45 15.08
N LEU A 34 -12.17 8.52 14.27
CA LEU A 34 -13.37 7.73 14.57
C LEU A 34 -13.08 6.23 14.74
N ASN A 35 -11.82 5.81 14.81
CA ASN A 35 -11.45 4.46 15.23
C ASN A 35 -11.88 4.19 16.67
N GLY A 36 -12.00 2.91 17.00
CA GLY A 36 -12.54 2.45 18.27
C GLY A 36 -13.78 1.56 18.07
N TYR A 37 -14.53 1.33 19.14
CA TYR A 37 -15.69 0.43 19.08
C TYR A 37 -16.90 1.07 18.39
N TRP A 38 -17.37 0.41 17.34
CA TRP A 38 -18.64 0.68 16.67
C TRP A 38 -19.61 -0.46 16.97
N ASP A 39 -20.91 -0.19 16.97
CA ASP A 39 -21.89 -1.27 16.99
C ASP A 39 -21.90 -1.97 15.63
N TYR A 40 -22.09 -3.29 15.60
CA TYR A 40 -22.20 -4.03 14.35
C TYR A 40 -23.30 -5.08 14.34
N THR A 41 -23.74 -5.46 13.14
CA THR A 41 -24.56 -6.64 12.91
C THR A 41 -24.40 -7.16 11.50
N VAL A 42 -24.68 -8.45 11.29
CA VAL A 42 -24.67 -9.08 9.96
C VAL A 42 -26.08 -9.48 9.55
N THR A 43 -26.49 -9.07 8.35
CA THR A 43 -27.82 -9.39 7.79
C THR A 43 -27.72 -10.11 6.44
N LYS A 44 -28.74 -10.90 6.09
CA LYS A 44 -28.85 -11.53 4.76
C LYS A 44 -29.59 -10.66 3.74
N GLN A 45 -30.36 -9.69 4.21
CA GLN A 45 -31.09 -8.74 3.37
C GLN A 45 -30.52 -7.34 3.56
N PHE A 46 -30.49 -6.56 2.49
CA PHE A 46 -30.12 -5.15 2.55
C PHE A 46 -31.27 -4.34 3.17
N LYS A 47 -31.39 -4.40 4.48
CA LYS A 47 -32.39 -3.69 5.29
C LYS A 47 -31.69 -3.10 6.50
N ARG A 48 -31.97 -1.82 6.78
CA ARG A 48 -31.47 -1.12 7.97
C ARG A 48 -31.77 -1.94 9.23
N PRO A 49 -30.77 -2.24 10.07
CA PRO A 49 -30.97 -3.04 11.28
C PRO A 49 -31.66 -2.24 12.39
N GLU A 50 -32.48 -2.93 13.18
CA GLU A 50 -33.12 -2.41 14.39
C GLU A 50 -32.36 -2.83 15.67
N LYS A 51 -31.54 -3.88 15.57
CA LYS A 51 -30.74 -4.45 16.66
C LYS A 51 -29.33 -4.72 16.15
N TYR A 52 -28.37 -4.63 17.06
CA TYR A 52 -26.95 -4.85 16.79
C TYR A 52 -26.46 -6.07 17.59
N ASP A 53 -25.63 -6.89 16.96
CA ASP A 53 -25.14 -8.16 17.53
C ASP A 53 -24.07 -7.92 18.61
N GLY A 54 -23.32 -6.83 18.49
CA GLY A 54 -22.27 -6.47 19.44
C GLY A 54 -21.49 -5.24 19.00
N ARG A 55 -20.24 -5.15 19.46
CA ARG A 55 -19.29 -4.11 19.07
C ARG A 55 -18.12 -4.70 18.30
N ILE A 56 -17.62 -3.94 17.33
CA ILE A 56 -16.44 -4.26 16.53
C ILE A 56 -15.41 -3.13 16.69
N LEU A 57 -14.14 -3.49 16.87
CA LEU A 57 -13.07 -2.52 16.97
C LEU A 57 -12.62 -2.08 15.57
N VAL A 58 -13.01 -0.88 15.15
CA VAL A 58 -12.60 -0.27 13.89
C VAL A 58 -11.18 0.31 14.05
N PRO A 59 -10.27 0.10 13.08
CA PRO A 59 -10.52 -0.37 11.72
C PRO A 59 -10.05 -1.81 11.51
N PHE A 60 -10.36 -2.74 12.41
CA PHE A 60 -10.02 -4.14 12.23
C PHE A 60 -11.21 -4.91 11.61
N SER A 61 -10.94 -5.70 10.56
CA SER A 61 -11.97 -6.50 9.88
C SER A 61 -12.61 -7.51 10.85
N PRO A 62 -13.89 -7.91 10.67
CA PRO A 62 -14.56 -8.83 11.59
C PRO A 62 -13.89 -10.21 11.67
N GLU A 63 -13.06 -10.58 10.69
CA GLU A 63 -12.27 -11.82 10.67
C GLU A 63 -11.05 -11.78 11.58
N SER A 64 -10.53 -10.59 11.86
CA SER A 64 -9.33 -10.41 12.67
C SER A 64 -9.61 -10.60 14.16
N ALA A 65 -8.60 -11.00 14.92
CA ALA A 65 -8.73 -11.16 16.36
C ALA A 65 -8.90 -9.83 17.08
N LEU A 66 -8.20 -8.78 16.63
CA LEU A 66 -8.27 -7.44 17.24
C LEU A 66 -9.64 -6.78 17.09
N SER A 67 -10.44 -7.17 16.10
CA SER A 67 -11.81 -6.68 15.96
C SER A 67 -12.72 -7.06 17.13
N GLY A 68 -12.40 -8.14 17.84
CA GLY A 68 -13.24 -8.75 18.87
C GLY A 68 -14.41 -9.59 18.32
N VAL A 69 -14.54 -9.73 17.00
CA VAL A 69 -15.68 -10.41 16.37
C VAL A 69 -15.35 -11.86 15.97
N GLY A 70 -14.22 -12.09 15.30
CA GLY A 70 -13.76 -13.42 14.90
C GLY A 70 -14.70 -14.16 13.93
N ARG A 71 -15.35 -13.45 13.00
CA ARG A 71 -16.36 -13.98 12.07
C ARG A 71 -16.04 -13.60 10.61
N GLN A 72 -16.02 -14.61 9.73
CA GLN A 72 -15.93 -14.41 8.28
C GLN A 72 -17.27 -13.99 7.67
N LEU A 73 -17.29 -12.82 7.03
CA LEU A 73 -18.42 -12.36 6.25
C LEU A 73 -18.58 -13.21 4.97
N GLN A 74 -19.81 -13.63 4.66
CA GLN A 74 -20.10 -14.39 3.44
C GLN A 74 -20.61 -13.49 2.30
N PRO A 75 -20.40 -13.86 1.02
CA PRO A 75 -20.81 -13.03 -0.13
C PRO A 75 -22.29 -12.67 -0.24
N ASP A 76 -23.17 -13.42 0.41
CA ASP A 76 -24.62 -13.20 0.46
C ASP A 76 -25.06 -12.39 1.70
N GLU A 77 -24.11 -11.85 2.47
CA GLU A 77 -24.35 -11.10 3.69
C GLU A 77 -24.02 -9.60 3.53
N TYR A 78 -24.52 -8.81 4.48
CA TYR A 78 -24.21 -7.40 4.65
C TYR A 78 -23.74 -7.19 6.08
N LEU A 79 -22.63 -6.48 6.24
CA LEU A 79 -22.10 -6.04 7.51
C LEU A 79 -22.47 -4.59 7.75
N TRP A 80 -23.18 -4.33 8.83
CA TRP A 80 -23.58 -2.98 9.23
C TRP A 80 -22.73 -2.51 10.39
N TYR A 81 -22.28 -1.26 10.32
CA TYR A 81 -21.57 -0.55 11.38
C TYR A 81 -22.36 0.68 11.77
N ARG A 82 -22.48 0.96 13.07
CA ARG A 82 -23.11 2.18 13.58
C ARG A 82 -22.24 2.85 14.63
N ILE A 83 -22.17 4.18 14.54
CA ILE A 83 -21.70 5.06 15.60
C ILE A 83 -22.73 6.18 15.79
N GLN A 84 -22.91 6.65 17.03
CA GLN A 84 -23.91 7.64 17.43
C GLN A 84 -23.33 8.64 18.44
N ASP A 85 -24.15 9.60 18.88
CA ASP A 85 -23.74 10.62 19.86
C ASP A 85 -23.05 10.02 21.09
N GLY A 86 -22.08 10.78 21.62
CA GLY A 86 -21.19 10.36 22.71
C GLY A 86 -19.90 9.68 22.23
N ARG A 87 -19.87 9.17 20.99
CA ARG A 87 -18.62 8.75 20.31
C ARG A 87 -18.09 9.80 19.34
N PHE A 88 -18.97 10.61 18.77
CA PHE A 88 -18.60 11.82 18.08
C PHE A 88 -19.62 12.91 18.39
N SER A 89 -19.20 14.17 18.31
CA SER A 89 -20.07 15.33 18.50
C SER A 89 -19.61 16.43 17.55
N PRO A 90 -20.43 16.80 16.56
CA PRO A 90 -20.10 17.92 15.69
C PRO A 90 -19.89 19.21 16.48
N ASP A 91 -18.86 19.95 16.11
CA ASP A 91 -18.53 21.27 16.63
C ASP A 91 -19.41 22.29 15.91
N TRP A 92 -20.58 22.56 16.52
CA TRP A 92 -21.59 23.45 15.93
C TRP A 92 -21.12 24.89 15.78
N GLU A 93 -20.17 25.34 16.60
CA GLU A 93 -19.61 26.67 16.46
C GLU A 93 -18.87 26.80 15.13
N LYS A 94 -18.03 25.82 14.78
CA LYS A 94 -17.35 25.77 13.48
C LYS A 94 -18.33 25.70 12.32
N LEU A 95 -19.37 24.87 12.43
CA LEU A 95 -20.36 24.71 11.36
C LEU A 95 -21.20 25.98 11.17
N ASP A 96 -21.61 26.64 12.27
CA ASP A 96 -22.36 27.90 12.22
C ASP A 96 -21.49 29.06 11.68
N GLN A 97 -20.15 28.96 11.78
CA GLN A 97 -19.17 29.84 11.12
C GLN A 97 -18.94 29.54 9.63
N GLY A 98 -19.62 28.53 9.05
CA GLY A 98 -19.53 28.19 7.63
C GLY A 98 -18.50 27.12 7.28
N MET A 99 -17.89 26.47 8.27
CA MET A 99 -17.06 25.28 8.03
C MET A 99 -17.93 24.10 7.58
N ARG A 100 -17.29 23.16 6.87
CA ARG A 100 -17.84 21.88 6.43
C ARG A 100 -17.20 20.75 7.22
N LEU A 101 -17.95 19.70 7.51
CA LEU A 101 -17.45 18.46 8.09
C LEU A 101 -17.39 17.36 7.03
N ILE A 102 -16.16 16.93 6.72
CA ILE A 102 -15.91 15.86 5.75
C ILE A 102 -15.65 14.56 6.50
N LEU A 103 -16.41 13.51 6.21
CA LEU A 103 -16.20 12.16 6.71
C LEU A 103 -15.35 11.38 5.73
N HIS A 104 -14.28 10.74 6.21
CA HIS A 104 -13.31 9.99 5.42
C HIS A 104 -13.24 8.52 5.86
N PHE A 105 -13.11 7.65 4.87
CA PHE A 105 -12.78 6.23 5.05
C PHE A 105 -11.48 5.94 4.31
N GLY A 106 -10.49 5.39 5.01
CA GLY A 106 -9.20 5.01 4.40
C GLY A 106 -9.35 3.87 3.40
N ALA A 107 -10.11 2.84 3.76
CA ALA A 107 -10.49 1.73 2.90
C ALA A 107 -11.60 0.89 3.55
N VAL A 108 -12.51 0.37 2.72
CA VAL A 108 -13.60 -0.52 3.15
C VAL A 108 -13.74 -1.65 2.13
N ASP A 109 -13.51 -2.90 2.54
CA ASP A 109 -13.60 -4.07 1.66
C ASP A 109 -15.07 -4.59 1.62
N GLN A 110 -15.82 -4.49 0.53
CA GLN A 110 -15.43 -3.82 -0.71
C GLN A 110 -16.48 -2.90 -1.33
N SER A 111 -17.75 -3.03 -0.97
CA SER A 111 -18.82 -2.13 -1.44
C SER A 111 -19.54 -1.56 -0.24
N CYS A 112 -19.47 -0.25 -0.09
CA CYS A 112 -19.96 0.47 1.08
C CYS A 112 -21.03 1.49 0.69
N ARG A 113 -22.07 1.61 1.52
CA ARG A 113 -23.00 2.74 1.53
C ARG A 113 -22.99 3.37 2.91
N VAL A 114 -22.86 4.68 2.97
CA VAL A 114 -22.81 5.45 4.22
C VAL A 114 -24.07 6.29 4.32
N TYR A 115 -24.72 6.23 5.48
CA TYR A 115 -25.88 7.01 5.82
C TYR A 115 -25.57 7.88 7.04
N VAL A 116 -26.00 9.13 7.00
CA VAL A 116 -25.97 10.05 8.14
C VAL A 116 -27.39 10.48 8.44
N ASN A 117 -27.84 10.24 9.67
CA ASN A 117 -29.23 10.51 10.11
C ASN A 117 -30.28 9.94 9.14
N GLY A 118 -30.06 8.70 8.67
CA GLY A 118 -30.97 7.97 7.77
C GLY A 118 -30.92 8.39 6.30
N ARG A 119 -30.13 9.40 5.92
CA ARG A 119 -29.97 9.85 4.52
C ARG A 119 -28.64 9.37 3.95
N GLU A 120 -28.63 8.88 2.71
CA GLU A 120 -27.42 8.38 2.05
C GLU A 120 -26.44 9.53 1.74
N ALA A 121 -25.24 9.47 2.31
CA ALA A 121 -24.19 10.47 2.16
C ALA A 121 -23.11 10.05 1.14
N ALA A 122 -22.83 8.74 1.04
CA ALA A 122 -21.87 8.23 0.06
C ALA A 122 -22.11 6.76 -0.33
N LYS A 123 -21.56 6.42 -1.49
CA LYS A 123 -21.43 5.04 -1.98
C LYS A 123 -20.03 4.85 -2.56
N HIS A 124 -19.40 3.72 -2.25
CA HIS A 124 -18.08 3.36 -2.76
C HIS A 124 -18.03 1.88 -3.14
N THR A 125 -17.23 1.55 -4.16
CA THR A 125 -16.90 0.18 -4.56
C THR A 125 -15.42 0.12 -4.91
N GLY A 126 -14.71 -0.76 -4.23
CA GLY A 126 -13.26 -0.89 -4.25
C GLY A 126 -12.78 -1.17 -2.82
N GLY A 127 -11.84 -2.10 -2.67
CA GLY A 127 -11.43 -2.59 -1.34
C GLY A 127 -10.28 -1.81 -0.69
N TYR A 128 -9.54 -1.00 -1.47
CA TYR A 128 -8.20 -0.55 -1.06
C TYR A 128 -7.97 0.96 -1.15
N LEU A 129 -8.91 1.70 -1.75
CA LEU A 129 -8.76 3.12 -2.02
C LEU A 129 -9.71 3.94 -1.14
N PRO A 130 -9.29 5.14 -0.71
CA PRO A 130 -10.08 5.96 0.18
C PRO A 130 -11.26 6.63 -0.53
N PHE A 131 -12.28 6.98 0.24
CA PHE A 131 -13.37 7.84 -0.20
C PHE A 131 -13.85 8.73 0.96
N SER A 132 -14.64 9.75 0.61
CA SER A 132 -15.11 10.74 1.58
C SER A 132 -16.45 11.35 1.18
N ALA A 133 -17.13 11.97 2.14
CA ALA A 133 -18.40 12.68 1.95
C ALA A 133 -18.43 13.97 2.78
N ASP A 134 -18.93 15.07 2.21
CA ASP A 134 -19.37 16.22 3.01
C ASP A 134 -20.69 15.83 3.69
N ILE A 135 -20.65 15.68 5.01
CA ILE A 135 -21.81 15.24 5.80
C ILE A 135 -22.53 16.39 6.48
N THR A 136 -22.09 17.64 6.31
CA THR A 136 -22.57 18.80 7.07
C THR A 136 -24.08 18.97 6.96
N GLU A 137 -24.65 18.89 5.75
CA GLU A 137 -26.11 19.05 5.50
C GLU A 137 -26.95 17.85 5.94
N TYR A 138 -26.31 16.81 6.47
CA TYR A 138 -26.95 15.61 6.99
C TYR A 138 -27.04 15.63 8.52
N LEU A 139 -26.27 16.50 9.18
CA LEU A 139 -26.19 16.58 10.64
C LEU A 139 -27.40 17.29 11.24
N GLY A 140 -27.72 16.97 12.50
CA GLY A 140 -28.76 17.61 13.29
C GLY A 140 -28.26 18.04 14.67
N LYS A 141 -28.69 19.22 15.16
CA LYS A 141 -28.23 19.79 16.44
C LYS A 141 -28.58 18.93 17.67
N ALA A 142 -29.64 18.12 17.57
CA ALA A 142 -30.11 17.30 18.69
C ALA A 142 -29.39 15.95 18.81
N SER A 143 -29.15 15.27 17.69
CA SER A 143 -28.56 13.94 17.67
C SER A 143 -28.00 13.58 16.30
N ASN A 144 -26.92 12.79 16.26
CA ASN A 144 -26.30 12.31 15.03
C ASN A 144 -26.00 10.82 15.08
N GLU A 145 -26.24 10.16 13.93
CA GLU A 145 -25.92 8.75 13.69
C GLU A 145 -25.21 8.62 12.34
N ILE A 146 -24.13 7.84 12.31
CA ILE A 146 -23.49 7.37 11.09
C ILE A 146 -23.70 5.85 11.02
N LEU A 147 -24.20 5.38 9.88
CA LEU A 147 -24.41 3.98 9.56
C LEU A 147 -23.66 3.63 8.28
N ALA A 148 -22.80 2.62 8.31
CA ALA A 148 -22.13 2.09 7.12
C ALA A 148 -22.61 0.66 6.84
N ALA A 149 -23.00 0.40 5.59
CA ALA A 149 -23.46 -0.90 5.14
C ALA A 149 -22.48 -1.45 4.11
N VAL A 150 -21.85 -2.58 4.43
CA VAL A 150 -20.78 -3.16 3.64
C VAL A 150 -21.20 -4.51 3.07
N LYS A 151 -20.86 -4.73 1.81
CA LYS A 151 -20.92 -6.03 1.16
C LYS A 151 -19.55 -6.38 0.60
N ASP A 152 -19.13 -7.61 0.85
CA ASP A 152 -17.88 -8.16 0.34
C ASP A 152 -18.16 -9.43 -0.47
N LEU A 153 -17.70 -9.49 -1.72
CA LEU A 153 -17.86 -10.68 -2.58
C LEU A 153 -16.63 -11.59 -2.55
N SER A 154 -15.57 -11.16 -1.87
CA SER A 154 -14.29 -11.84 -1.67
C SER A 154 -13.78 -12.44 -2.98
N ASP A 155 -13.42 -13.73 -2.96
CA ASP A 155 -12.87 -14.41 -4.12
C ASP A 155 -13.89 -14.92 -5.15
N THR A 156 -15.18 -14.60 -4.98
CA THR A 156 -16.28 -15.07 -5.85
C THR A 156 -16.67 -14.12 -6.98
N SER A 157 -15.99 -12.98 -7.12
CA SER A 157 -16.30 -11.96 -8.13
C SER A 157 -15.08 -11.59 -8.99
N TYR A 158 -15.21 -10.55 -9.81
CA TYR A 158 -14.12 -9.99 -10.62
C TYR A 158 -13.27 -8.95 -9.87
N HIS A 159 -13.71 -8.53 -8.68
CA HIS A 159 -13.11 -7.44 -7.95
C HIS A 159 -11.67 -7.73 -7.50
N ALA A 160 -10.94 -6.66 -7.19
CA ALA A 160 -9.61 -6.74 -6.60
C ALA A 160 -9.67 -7.46 -5.25
N LYS A 161 -8.79 -8.45 -5.05
CA LYS A 161 -8.77 -9.29 -3.84
C LYS A 161 -7.37 -9.67 -3.37
N GLY A 162 -6.34 -9.36 -4.15
CA GLY A 162 -4.98 -9.80 -3.86
C GLY A 162 -4.91 -11.31 -3.62
N LYS A 163 -4.46 -11.69 -2.40
CA LYS A 163 -4.33 -13.08 -1.94
C LYS A 163 -5.44 -13.56 -1.00
N GLN A 164 -6.52 -12.81 -0.87
CA GLN A 164 -7.67 -13.16 -0.03
C GLN A 164 -8.47 -14.33 -0.60
N LYS A 165 -8.85 -15.29 0.26
CA LYS A 165 -9.82 -16.35 -0.06
C LYS A 165 -10.71 -16.70 1.13
N LEU A 166 -11.99 -16.98 0.84
CA LEU A 166 -12.92 -17.54 1.82
C LEU A 166 -12.42 -18.89 2.34
N LYS A 167 -11.93 -19.74 1.42
CA LYS A 167 -11.23 -21.00 1.71
C LYS A 167 -9.74 -20.84 1.48
N LYS A 168 -9.06 -20.31 2.50
CA LYS A 168 -7.60 -20.11 2.53
C LYS A 168 -6.79 -21.40 2.46
N GLY A 169 -5.52 -21.29 2.08
CA GLY A 169 -4.56 -22.40 2.03
C GLY A 169 -3.42 -22.16 1.05
N GLY A 170 -2.25 -22.74 1.34
CA GLY A 170 -1.02 -22.50 0.58
C GLY A 170 -0.62 -21.02 0.61
N MET A 171 -0.49 -20.41 -0.56
CA MET A 171 -0.12 -19.00 -0.74
C MET A 171 -1.30 -18.00 -0.69
N PHE A 172 -2.53 -18.46 -0.41
CA PHE A 172 -3.72 -17.61 -0.27
C PHE A 172 -4.20 -17.62 1.18
N TYR A 173 -4.54 -16.46 1.71
CA TYR A 173 -4.73 -16.23 3.14
C TYR A 173 -6.19 -15.91 3.49
N THR A 174 -6.45 -15.73 4.79
CA THR A 174 -7.77 -15.31 5.31
C THR A 174 -8.30 -14.10 4.55
N ALA A 175 -9.48 -14.24 3.95
CA ALA A 175 -10.23 -13.11 3.42
C ALA A 175 -10.66 -12.15 4.52
N GLN A 176 -10.80 -10.89 4.15
CA GLN A 176 -11.18 -9.78 4.99
C GLN A 176 -12.38 -9.06 4.40
N SER A 177 -13.08 -8.32 5.24
CA SER A 177 -14.22 -7.51 4.85
C SER A 177 -14.36 -6.27 5.72
N GLY A 178 -15.22 -5.33 5.33
CA GLY A 178 -15.53 -4.19 6.17
C GLY A 178 -14.44 -3.14 6.22
N ILE A 179 -14.50 -2.31 7.26
CA ILE A 179 -13.60 -1.18 7.44
C ILE A 179 -12.26 -1.71 7.94
N TRP A 180 -11.20 -1.57 7.13
CA TRP A 180 -9.86 -2.07 7.48
C TRP A 180 -8.76 -1.00 7.52
N GLN A 181 -9.09 0.26 7.21
CA GLN A 181 -8.24 1.42 7.48
C GLN A 181 -9.00 2.51 8.24
N THR A 182 -8.27 3.47 8.82
CA THR A 182 -8.81 4.52 9.69
C THR A 182 -10.03 5.23 9.09
N VAL A 183 -10.99 5.52 9.95
CA VAL A 183 -12.14 6.40 9.66
C VAL A 183 -11.94 7.68 10.45
N TRP A 184 -12.15 8.84 9.84
CA TRP A 184 -11.94 10.12 10.50
C TRP A 184 -12.80 11.22 9.90
N MET A 185 -12.83 12.38 10.58
CA MET A 185 -13.47 13.58 10.08
C MET A 185 -12.49 14.76 10.05
N GLU A 186 -12.77 15.71 9.17
CA GLU A 186 -12.04 16.99 9.09
C GLU A 186 -13.02 18.15 8.97
N TYR A 187 -12.78 19.20 9.76
CA TYR A 187 -13.41 20.51 9.52
C TYR A 187 -12.61 21.27 8.48
N VAL A 188 -13.27 21.75 7.44
CA VAL A 188 -12.66 22.51 6.35
C VAL A 188 -13.51 23.73 5.98
N PRO A 189 -12.94 24.83 5.48
CA PRO A 189 -13.74 25.94 4.98
C PRO A 189 -14.62 25.54 3.78
N GLY A 190 -15.64 26.36 3.48
CA GLY A 190 -16.55 26.12 2.34
C GLY A 190 -15.84 25.88 1.01
N CYS A 191 -14.79 26.64 0.72
CA CYS A 191 -13.81 26.32 -0.33
C CYS A 191 -12.47 25.97 0.32
N HIS A 192 -12.01 24.74 0.13
CA HIS A 192 -10.84 24.17 0.80
C HIS A 192 -9.92 23.43 -0.18
N ILE A 193 -8.73 23.09 0.30
CA ILE A 193 -7.71 22.35 -0.42
C ILE A 193 -8.13 20.88 -0.47
N THR A 194 -8.34 20.35 -1.66
CA THR A 194 -8.73 18.94 -1.86
C THR A 194 -7.55 18.03 -2.14
N GLU A 195 -6.46 18.58 -2.69
CA GLU A 195 -5.23 17.85 -3.00
C GLU A 195 -4.02 18.81 -3.04
N LEU A 196 -2.88 18.32 -2.58
CA LEU A 196 -1.57 18.96 -2.76
C LEU A 196 -0.71 18.05 -3.64
N ALA A 197 -0.39 18.51 -4.85
CA ALA A 197 0.45 17.78 -5.79
C ALA A 197 1.80 18.48 -5.91
N ALA A 198 2.84 17.89 -5.31
CA ALA A 198 4.22 18.33 -5.44
C ALA A 198 4.96 17.52 -6.51
N GLU A 199 5.59 18.21 -7.45
CA GLU A 199 6.41 17.66 -8.53
C GLU A 199 7.85 18.20 -8.42
N PRO A 200 8.69 17.54 -7.62
CA PRO A 200 10.09 17.91 -7.46
C PRO A 200 10.90 17.57 -8.71
N ASP A 201 11.83 18.45 -9.07
CA ASP A 201 12.77 18.28 -10.18
C ASP A 201 14.21 18.48 -9.67
N LEU A 202 14.92 17.36 -9.52
CA LEU A 202 16.29 17.35 -9.02
C LEU A 202 17.26 18.10 -9.95
N ASN A 203 17.06 17.99 -11.27
CA ASN A 203 17.95 18.57 -12.27
C ASN A 203 17.78 20.10 -12.37
N ARG A 204 16.53 20.56 -12.36
CA ARG A 204 16.19 21.99 -12.36
C ARG A 204 16.32 22.63 -10.97
N LYS A 205 16.55 21.84 -9.91
CA LYS A 205 16.68 22.28 -8.51
C LYS A 205 15.46 23.08 -8.05
N LEU A 206 14.27 22.58 -8.34
CA LEU A 206 13.01 23.24 -7.98
C LEU A 206 11.91 22.22 -7.66
N VAL A 207 10.81 22.71 -7.11
CA VAL A 207 9.57 21.96 -6.98
C VAL A 207 8.43 22.74 -7.63
N ARG A 208 7.53 22.05 -8.30
CA ARG A 208 6.27 22.63 -8.79
C ARG A 208 5.14 22.11 -7.92
N ILE A 209 4.38 23.01 -7.29
CA ILE A 209 3.28 22.62 -6.40
C ILE A 209 1.97 23.10 -7.01
N CYS A 210 1.02 22.18 -7.14
CA CYS A 210 -0.35 22.49 -7.54
C CYS A 210 -1.29 22.22 -6.35
N VAL A 211 -1.97 23.27 -5.92
CA VAL A 211 -2.99 23.22 -4.85
C VAL A 211 -4.35 23.08 -5.52
N ARG A 212 -5.06 21.97 -5.33
CA ARG A 212 -6.39 21.76 -5.92
C ARG A 212 -7.49 22.25 -5.00
N SER A 213 -8.49 22.90 -5.57
CA SER A 213 -9.68 23.39 -4.88
C SER A 213 -10.83 23.59 -5.85
N ALA A 214 -12.05 23.70 -5.33
CA ALA A 214 -13.26 23.89 -6.15
C ALA A 214 -13.28 25.22 -6.92
N LEU A 215 -12.64 26.26 -6.38
CA LEU A 215 -12.50 27.59 -6.97
C LEU A 215 -11.03 27.97 -7.11
N ASP A 216 -10.74 28.87 -8.05
CA ASP A 216 -9.42 29.49 -8.19
C ASP A 216 -9.25 30.58 -7.13
N LEU A 217 -8.39 30.33 -6.13
CA LEU A 217 -8.14 31.21 -4.99
C LEU A 217 -6.65 31.51 -4.84
N PRO A 218 -6.28 32.66 -4.25
CA PRO A 218 -4.91 32.95 -3.88
C PRO A 218 -4.35 31.91 -2.91
N VAL A 219 -3.12 31.46 -3.15
CA VAL A 219 -2.40 30.53 -2.29
C VAL A 219 -1.02 31.07 -1.93
N LYS A 220 -0.60 30.81 -0.70
CA LYS A 220 0.77 31.03 -0.22
C LYS A 220 1.40 29.70 0.15
N ILE A 221 2.66 29.49 -0.25
CA ILE A 221 3.43 28.28 0.00
C ILE A 221 4.72 28.67 0.71
N GLN A 222 5.08 27.93 1.77
CA GLN A 222 6.35 28.08 2.48
C GLN A 222 7.01 26.71 2.64
N ILE A 223 8.27 26.60 2.22
CA ILE A 223 9.07 25.37 2.24
C ILE A 223 10.12 25.50 3.33
N CYS A 224 10.16 24.51 4.23
CA CYS A 224 11.16 24.39 5.29
C CYS A 224 12.48 23.82 4.77
N ALA A 225 13.57 24.09 5.48
CA ALA A 225 14.84 23.40 5.28
C ALA A 225 14.65 21.87 5.38
N PRO A 226 15.35 21.08 4.56
CA PRO A 226 15.17 19.64 4.56
C PRO A 226 15.68 19.01 5.86
N ALA A 227 15.03 17.92 6.28
CA ALA A 227 15.41 17.17 7.47
C ALA A 227 15.40 15.65 7.23
N ILE A 228 16.27 14.94 7.96
CA ILE A 228 16.20 13.49 8.12
C ILE A 228 15.41 13.20 9.40
N CYS A 229 14.17 12.73 9.22
CA CYS A 229 13.22 12.49 10.32
C CYS A 229 13.25 11.02 10.79
N GLN A 230 14.38 10.60 11.37
CA GLN A 230 14.56 9.22 11.86
C GLN A 230 13.89 8.95 13.22
N GLN A 231 13.69 9.98 14.03
CA GLN A 231 12.94 9.95 15.30
C GLN A 231 12.22 11.30 15.38
N GLY A 232 10.94 11.32 15.76
CA GLY A 232 10.01 12.47 15.61
C GLY A 232 10.34 13.72 16.44
N HIS A 233 11.55 14.25 16.31
CA HIS A 233 11.94 15.54 16.84
C HIS A 233 11.37 16.62 15.93
N GLU A 234 10.42 17.39 16.47
CA GLU A 234 10.10 18.71 15.95
C GLU A 234 11.39 19.52 15.87
N LYS A 235 11.75 19.93 14.66
CA LYS A 235 12.85 20.86 14.43
C LYS A 235 12.27 22.22 14.08
N GLU A 236 12.99 23.27 14.43
CA GLU A 236 12.73 24.61 13.92
C GLU A 236 12.70 24.56 12.38
N CYS A 237 11.51 24.77 11.81
CA CYS A 237 11.33 24.96 10.38
C CYS A 237 11.91 26.34 10.02
N ALA A 238 13.17 26.37 9.62
CA ALA A 238 13.72 27.52 8.91
C ALA A 238 13.13 27.53 7.49
N VAL A 239 12.32 28.52 7.15
CA VAL A 239 11.76 28.67 5.80
C VAL A 239 12.90 29.02 4.83
N ILE A 240 13.11 28.19 3.80
CA ILE A 240 14.16 28.37 2.80
C ILE A 240 13.64 28.86 1.45
N ALA A 241 12.35 28.68 1.18
CA ALA A 241 11.70 29.17 -0.02
C ALA A 241 10.23 29.49 0.25
N GLU A 242 9.73 30.51 -0.43
CA GLU A 242 8.32 30.89 -0.36
C GLU A 242 7.82 31.31 -1.74
N GLY A 243 6.52 31.16 -1.95
CA GLY A 243 5.88 31.48 -3.22
C GLY A 243 4.41 31.79 -3.02
N SER A 244 3.82 32.47 -3.98
CA SER A 244 2.39 32.75 -4.02
C SER A 244 1.87 32.58 -5.43
N GLY A 245 0.59 32.26 -5.56
CA GLY A 245 -0.04 32.07 -6.85
C GLY A 245 -1.54 31.83 -6.71
N THR A 246 -2.10 31.09 -7.65
CA THR A 246 -3.51 30.71 -7.65
C THR A 246 -3.62 29.20 -7.61
N SER A 247 -4.58 28.69 -6.85
CA SER A 247 -4.93 27.26 -6.88
C SER A 247 -5.27 26.80 -8.31
N ASN A 248 -5.24 25.49 -8.51
CA ASN A 248 -5.39 24.79 -9.79
C ASN A 248 -4.30 25.07 -10.84
N ARG A 249 -3.32 25.91 -10.53
CA ARG A 249 -2.12 26.18 -11.34
C ARG A 249 -0.87 25.67 -10.62
N TYR A 250 0.15 25.32 -11.40
CA TYR A 250 1.46 25.01 -10.84
C TYR A 250 2.19 26.29 -10.44
N ILE A 251 2.76 26.28 -9.24
CA ILE A 251 3.64 27.32 -8.72
C ILE A 251 5.04 26.71 -8.63
N GLU A 252 5.99 27.26 -9.39
CA GLU A 252 7.38 26.81 -9.36
C GLU A 252 8.13 27.53 -8.23
N LEU A 253 8.77 26.77 -7.34
CA LEU A 253 9.63 27.29 -6.27
C LEU A 253 11.05 26.73 -6.43
N PRO A 254 12.06 27.58 -6.69
CA PRO A 254 13.46 27.17 -6.64
C PRO A 254 13.86 26.68 -5.25
N ILE A 255 14.68 25.63 -5.18
CA ILE A 255 15.21 25.09 -3.92
C ILE A 255 16.68 25.52 -3.78
N PRO A 256 17.00 26.45 -2.87
CA PRO A 256 18.35 27.00 -2.76
C PRO A 256 19.36 25.98 -2.21
N GLU A 257 18.93 25.11 -1.29
CA GLU A 257 19.74 24.03 -0.73
C GLU A 257 19.19 22.67 -1.16
N VAL A 258 19.86 22.04 -2.12
CA VAL A 258 19.47 20.72 -2.64
C VAL A 258 20.14 19.62 -1.82
N ARG A 259 19.31 18.81 -1.15
CA ARG A 259 19.64 17.58 -0.45
C ARG A 259 18.80 16.46 -1.05
N PRO A 260 19.38 15.62 -1.92
CA PRO A 260 18.61 14.57 -2.57
C PRO A 260 18.24 13.47 -1.57
N TRP A 261 17.09 12.85 -1.79
CA TRP A 261 16.68 11.68 -1.03
C TRP A 261 17.44 10.45 -1.51
N THR A 262 17.95 9.68 -0.56
CA THR A 262 18.55 8.36 -0.80
C THR A 262 18.13 7.39 0.30
N CYS A 263 18.41 6.09 0.12
CA CYS A 263 18.23 5.13 1.21
C CYS A 263 19.10 5.46 2.44
N GLY A 264 20.30 6.02 2.26
CA GLY A 264 21.18 6.36 3.38
C GLY A 264 20.80 7.67 4.07
N GLU A 265 20.44 8.67 3.27
CA GLU A 265 20.13 10.04 3.68
C GLU A 265 18.75 10.44 3.12
N PRO A 266 17.67 10.06 3.82
CA PRO A 266 16.30 10.29 3.34
C PRO A 266 15.82 11.71 3.68
N TRP A 267 16.44 12.71 3.05
CA TRP A 267 16.06 14.11 3.22
C TRP A 267 14.65 14.38 2.71
N LEU A 268 13.79 14.96 3.56
CA LEU A 268 12.44 15.39 3.21
C LEU A 268 12.32 16.92 3.39
N TYR A 269 11.59 17.55 2.48
CA TYR A 269 11.24 18.97 2.52
C TYR A 269 9.78 19.10 2.93
N GLU A 270 9.53 19.55 4.16
CA GLU A 270 8.19 19.90 4.61
C GLU A 270 7.77 21.25 4.05
N TYR A 271 6.48 21.40 3.75
CA TYR A 271 5.92 22.66 3.30
C TYR A 271 4.51 22.88 3.82
N THR A 272 4.18 24.15 3.98
CA THR A 272 2.87 24.63 4.38
C THR A 272 2.20 25.35 3.22
N VAL A 273 0.91 25.09 3.03
CA VAL A 273 0.05 25.82 2.10
C VAL A 273 -1.05 26.52 2.88
N THR A 274 -1.28 27.80 2.56
CA THR A 274 -2.41 28.58 3.06
C THR A 274 -3.25 29.05 1.88
N MET A 275 -4.57 28.82 1.93
CA MET A 275 -5.54 29.22 0.91
C MET A 275 -6.81 29.77 1.59
N GLY A 276 -6.94 31.10 1.64
CA GLY A 276 -8.00 31.73 2.44
C GLY A 276 -7.86 31.33 3.92
N GLU A 277 -8.90 30.70 4.46
CA GLU A 277 -8.93 30.19 5.84
C GLU A 277 -8.43 28.73 5.97
N ASP A 278 -8.18 28.04 4.85
CA ASP A 278 -7.66 26.66 4.90
C ASP A 278 -6.13 26.67 4.96
N ARG A 279 -5.60 25.78 5.80
CA ARG A 279 -4.17 25.57 5.97
C ARG A 279 -3.88 24.07 6.03
N ALA A 280 -2.91 23.64 5.24
CA ALA A 280 -2.47 22.26 5.20
C ALA A 280 -0.95 22.14 5.15
N GLU A 281 -0.44 21.01 5.62
CA GLU A 281 0.97 20.64 5.60
C GLU A 281 1.18 19.41 4.72
N SER A 282 2.35 19.33 4.10
CA SER A 282 2.74 18.19 3.27
C SER A 282 4.27 18.16 3.16
N TYR A 283 4.80 17.22 2.40
CA TYR A 283 6.23 17.08 2.18
C TYR A 283 6.52 16.59 0.76
N PHE A 284 7.76 16.76 0.33
CA PHE A 284 8.29 16.16 -0.88
C PHE A 284 9.76 15.80 -0.69
N ALA A 285 10.35 15.13 -1.69
CA ALA A 285 11.79 14.92 -1.73
C ALA A 285 12.34 15.02 -3.15
N LEU A 286 13.56 15.52 -3.29
CA LEU A 286 14.24 15.62 -4.58
C LEU A 286 14.96 14.30 -4.86
N ARG A 287 14.49 13.53 -5.84
CA ARG A 287 15.15 12.29 -6.29
C ARG A 287 14.67 11.86 -7.67
N THR A 288 15.47 11.05 -8.35
CA THR A 288 15.09 10.38 -9.61
C THR A 288 15.31 8.86 -9.52
N PHE A 289 14.49 8.11 -10.25
CA PHE A 289 14.72 6.70 -10.57
C PHE A 289 14.72 6.55 -12.08
N THR A 290 15.79 5.98 -12.63
CA THR A 290 15.99 5.86 -14.08
C THR A 290 16.54 4.48 -14.43
N VAL A 291 16.40 4.10 -15.70
CA VAL A 291 17.17 3.00 -16.30
C VAL A 291 18.18 3.61 -17.24
N GLU A 292 19.46 3.41 -16.96
CA GLU A 292 20.56 3.98 -17.73
C GLU A 292 21.59 2.88 -18.04
N PRO A 293 22.19 2.86 -19.24
CA PRO A 293 23.25 1.90 -19.54
C PRO A 293 24.51 2.19 -18.72
N ASP A 294 25.15 1.14 -18.19
CA ASP A 294 26.50 1.25 -17.64
C ASP A 294 27.56 1.44 -18.74
N GLU A 295 28.84 1.53 -18.35
CA GLU A 295 29.97 1.70 -19.27
C GLU A 295 30.07 0.59 -20.34
N THR A 296 29.46 -0.57 -20.10
CA THR A 296 29.43 -1.70 -21.04
C THR A 296 28.15 -1.77 -21.88
N GLY A 297 27.25 -0.81 -21.70
CA GLY A 297 25.96 -0.74 -22.40
C GLY A 297 24.85 -1.58 -21.76
N ILE A 298 25.07 -2.14 -20.56
CA ILE A 298 24.05 -2.94 -19.87
C ILE A 298 23.11 -2.00 -19.08
N PRO A 299 21.78 -2.04 -19.28
CA PRO A 299 20.83 -1.23 -18.53
C PRO A 299 20.90 -1.49 -17.01
N ARG A 300 21.00 -0.41 -16.23
CA ARG A 300 21.04 -0.39 -14.76
C ARG A 300 19.92 0.45 -14.20
N ILE A 301 19.39 0.04 -13.04
CA ILE A 301 18.56 0.92 -12.23
C ILE A 301 19.47 1.93 -11.55
N CYS A 302 19.19 3.21 -11.75
CA CYS A 302 19.90 4.32 -11.15
C CYS A 302 18.99 5.12 -10.22
N MET A 303 19.55 5.61 -9.12
CA MET A 303 18.93 6.59 -8.24
C MET A 303 19.80 7.84 -8.24
N ASN A 304 19.22 8.98 -8.62
CA ASN A 304 19.94 10.26 -8.74
C ASN A 304 21.16 10.19 -9.68
N GLY A 305 21.07 9.39 -10.76
CA GLY A 305 22.15 9.18 -11.73
C GLY A 305 23.20 8.14 -11.33
N GLU A 306 23.13 7.61 -10.11
CA GLU A 306 24.08 6.59 -9.62
C GLU A 306 23.45 5.20 -9.62
N VAL A 307 24.21 4.18 -10.03
CA VAL A 307 23.74 2.79 -10.05
C VAL A 307 23.32 2.36 -8.64
N GLN A 308 22.09 1.87 -8.51
CA GLN A 308 21.55 1.36 -7.27
C GLN A 308 21.07 -0.07 -7.45
N PHE A 309 21.80 -1.03 -6.86
CA PHE A 309 21.26 -2.37 -6.70
C PHE A 309 20.15 -2.36 -5.64
N GLN A 310 18.94 -2.76 -6.03
CA GLN A 310 17.80 -2.82 -5.12
C GLN A 310 17.70 -4.22 -4.49
N ASN A 311 18.25 -4.34 -3.28
CA ASN A 311 18.15 -5.54 -2.46
C ASN A 311 16.83 -5.51 -1.68
N GLY A 312 15.84 -6.21 -2.21
CA GLY A 312 14.46 -6.17 -1.79
C GLY A 312 13.99 -7.37 -0.96
N VAL A 313 12.93 -7.14 -0.20
CA VAL A 313 12.14 -8.19 0.46
C VAL A 313 10.67 -8.04 0.08
N LEU A 314 9.99 -9.16 -0.14
CA LEU A 314 8.56 -9.17 -0.45
C LEU A 314 7.73 -9.08 0.83
N ASP A 315 6.74 -8.20 0.86
CA ASP A 315 5.85 -8.00 2.01
C ASP A 315 4.38 -8.20 1.62
N GLN A 316 3.75 -9.23 2.19
CA GLN A 316 2.32 -9.54 1.98
C GLN A 316 1.38 -8.57 2.72
N GLY A 317 1.87 -7.87 3.75
CA GLY A 317 1.08 -6.96 4.55
C GLY A 317 0.02 -7.63 5.44
N TYR A 318 0.30 -8.85 5.95
CA TYR A 318 -0.57 -9.56 6.89
C TYR A 318 -0.01 -9.56 8.32
N TRP A 319 -0.91 -9.37 9.27
CA TRP A 319 -0.71 -9.40 10.71
C TRP A 319 -1.54 -10.54 11.31
N PRO A 320 -1.03 -11.32 12.27
CA PRO A 320 -1.75 -12.47 12.81
C PRO A 320 -3.03 -12.06 13.56
N ASP A 321 -3.01 -10.87 14.16
CA ASP A 321 -4.03 -10.33 15.05
C ASP A 321 -4.91 -9.28 14.35
N GLY A 322 -4.35 -8.49 13.42
CA GLY A 322 -5.06 -7.46 12.65
C GLY A 322 -5.30 -7.76 11.16
N LEU A 323 -4.75 -8.86 10.63
CA LEU A 323 -4.78 -9.24 9.22
C LEU A 323 -4.22 -8.11 8.33
N TYR A 324 -4.98 -7.37 7.51
CA TYR A 324 -4.43 -6.23 6.73
C TYR A 324 -4.15 -5.00 7.58
N THR A 325 -4.76 -4.87 8.74
CA THR A 325 -4.62 -3.68 9.57
C THR A 325 -3.44 -3.88 10.52
N ALA A 326 -2.40 -3.06 10.37
CA ALA A 326 -1.31 -3.06 11.35
C ALA A 326 -1.84 -2.65 12.73
N PRO A 327 -1.37 -3.28 13.82
CA PRO A 327 -1.86 -2.97 15.16
C PRO A 327 -1.43 -1.59 15.68
N SER A 328 -0.39 -0.97 15.10
CA SER A 328 0.08 0.39 15.44
C SER A 328 1.05 0.94 14.38
N ASP A 329 1.33 2.26 14.39
CA ASP A 329 2.41 2.86 13.60
C ASP A 329 3.78 2.26 13.96
N GLU A 330 4.06 1.97 15.23
CA GLU A 330 5.33 1.32 15.65
C GLU A 330 5.49 -0.07 15.05
N ALA A 331 4.41 -0.82 14.83
CA ALA A 331 4.46 -2.10 14.15
C ALA A 331 4.92 -1.96 12.69
N MET A 332 4.38 -0.96 11.96
CA MET A 332 4.82 -0.65 10.60
C MET A 332 6.28 -0.19 10.57
N ILE A 333 6.67 0.67 11.51
CA ILE A 333 8.05 1.16 11.66
C ILE A 333 9.01 0.01 11.95
N PHE A 334 8.61 -0.94 12.81
CA PHE A 334 9.42 -2.12 13.14
C PHE A 334 9.74 -2.93 11.89
N ASP A 335 8.74 -3.32 11.10
CA ASP A 335 8.95 -4.13 9.89
C ASP A 335 9.94 -3.42 8.93
N ILE A 336 9.75 -2.11 8.68
CA ILE A 336 10.65 -1.32 7.80
C ILE A 336 12.07 -1.23 8.36
N ARG A 337 12.20 -0.90 9.66
CA ARG A 337 13.49 -0.71 10.33
C ARG A 337 14.29 -2.01 10.40
N GLU A 338 13.65 -3.12 10.75
CA GLU A 338 14.34 -4.40 10.87
C GLU A 338 14.81 -4.92 9.51
N MET A 339 14.00 -4.75 8.44
CA MET A 339 14.46 -5.09 7.09
C MET A 339 15.68 -4.24 6.68
N LYS A 340 15.66 -2.94 7.01
CA LYS A 340 16.81 -2.06 6.77
C LYS A 340 18.06 -2.49 7.52
N LYS A 341 17.94 -2.89 8.80
CA LYS A 341 19.05 -3.41 9.60
C LYS A 341 19.64 -4.69 9.02
N LEU A 342 18.81 -5.53 8.39
CA LEU A 342 19.24 -6.73 7.68
C LEU A 342 19.86 -6.45 6.30
N GLY A 343 20.05 -5.19 5.92
CA GLY A 343 20.71 -4.80 4.68
C GLY A 343 19.78 -4.80 3.46
N PHE A 344 18.47 -4.91 3.65
CA PHE A 344 17.52 -4.59 2.59
C PHE A 344 17.38 -3.08 2.44
N ASN A 345 17.31 -2.61 1.20
CA ASN A 345 17.09 -1.21 0.88
C ASN A 345 15.78 -0.98 0.11
N MET A 346 15.04 -2.05 -0.18
CA MET A 346 13.75 -2.02 -0.84
C MET A 346 12.74 -2.99 -0.19
N ILE A 347 11.47 -2.61 -0.16
CA ILE A 347 10.34 -3.50 0.14
C ILE A 347 9.40 -3.51 -1.06
N ARG A 348 9.06 -4.71 -1.55
CA ARG A 348 7.99 -4.88 -2.53
C ARG A 348 6.68 -5.17 -1.82
N LYS A 349 5.77 -4.20 -1.83
CA LYS A 349 4.43 -4.36 -1.26
C LYS A 349 3.58 -5.17 -2.25
N HIS A 350 3.32 -6.41 -1.89
CA HIS A 350 2.76 -7.40 -2.80
C HIS A 350 1.23 -7.34 -2.83
N ILE A 351 0.68 -7.00 -4.00
CA ILE A 351 -0.75 -6.95 -4.37
C ILE A 351 -1.70 -6.41 -3.29
N LYS A 352 -1.26 -5.38 -2.57
CA LYS A 352 -1.99 -4.69 -1.50
C LYS A 352 -1.60 -3.21 -1.52
N ILE A 353 -2.50 -2.32 -1.13
CA ILE A 353 -2.19 -0.89 -0.91
C ILE A 353 -2.26 -0.65 0.59
N GLU A 354 -1.17 -0.23 1.23
CA GLU A 354 -1.16 0.09 2.67
C GLU A 354 -1.80 1.46 2.95
N PRO A 355 -2.10 1.81 4.22
CA PRO A 355 -2.34 3.20 4.58
C PRO A 355 -1.15 4.08 4.18
N GLN A 356 -1.40 5.34 3.78
CA GLN A 356 -0.33 6.30 3.41
C GLN A 356 0.75 6.46 4.50
N ARG A 357 0.39 6.20 5.77
CA ARG A 357 1.30 6.16 6.91
C ARG A 357 2.47 5.19 6.73
N TRP A 358 2.24 4.02 6.15
CA TRP A 358 3.29 3.04 5.84
C TRP A 358 4.30 3.61 4.83
N TYR A 359 3.82 4.22 3.74
CA TYR A 359 4.69 4.83 2.73
C TYR A 359 5.46 6.03 3.28
N TYR A 360 4.83 6.86 4.11
CA TYR A 360 5.52 7.94 4.82
C TYR A 360 6.63 7.41 5.73
N HIS A 361 6.45 6.26 6.37
CA HIS A 361 7.53 5.62 7.11
C HIS A 361 8.64 5.11 6.20
N CYS A 362 8.34 4.56 5.04
CA CYS A 362 9.36 4.23 4.03
C CYS A 362 10.11 5.47 3.55
N ASP A 363 9.42 6.59 3.33
CA ASP A 363 9.99 7.86 2.92
C ASP A 363 10.99 8.39 3.96
N ARG A 364 10.57 8.52 5.22
CA ARG A 364 11.42 9.10 6.28
C ARG A 364 12.52 8.16 6.76
N LEU A 365 12.32 6.84 6.64
CA LEU A 365 13.30 5.85 7.05
C LEU A 365 14.26 5.50 5.91
N GLY A 366 14.04 5.97 4.67
CA GLY A 366 14.91 5.69 3.53
C GLY A 366 14.84 4.23 3.09
N MET A 367 13.64 3.76 2.79
CA MET A 367 13.36 2.44 2.22
C MET A 367 12.69 2.61 0.86
N VAL A 368 13.25 2.04 -0.20
CA VAL A 368 12.62 2.06 -1.54
C VAL A 368 11.40 1.15 -1.55
N VAL A 369 10.37 1.52 -2.31
CA VAL A 369 9.14 0.74 -2.44
C VAL A 369 8.91 0.35 -3.89
N TRP A 370 8.60 -0.92 -4.11
CA TRP A 370 7.90 -1.40 -5.30
C TRP A 370 6.45 -1.61 -4.92
N GLN A 371 5.54 -0.93 -5.61
CA GLN A 371 4.12 -1.00 -5.33
C GLN A 371 3.42 -1.83 -6.39
N ASP A 372 2.91 -3.00 -6.00
CA ASP A 372 2.07 -3.82 -6.85
C ASP A 372 0.64 -3.28 -6.91
N MET A 373 0.04 -3.31 -8.09
CA MET A 373 -1.41 -3.15 -8.22
C MET A 373 -2.13 -4.35 -7.61
N VAL A 374 -3.33 -4.13 -7.07
CA VAL A 374 -4.10 -5.21 -6.48
C VAL A 374 -4.77 -6.03 -7.59
N ASN A 375 -4.35 -7.29 -7.70
CA ASN A 375 -4.92 -8.20 -8.69
C ASN A 375 -6.30 -8.74 -8.25
N GLY A 376 -7.07 -9.18 -9.24
CA GLY A 376 -8.44 -9.64 -9.07
C GLY A 376 -8.86 -10.54 -10.23
N GLY A 377 -10.16 -10.65 -10.45
CA GLY A 377 -10.73 -11.52 -11.47
C GLY A 377 -11.25 -12.84 -10.88
N THR A 378 -11.74 -13.69 -11.78
CA THR A 378 -12.40 -14.95 -11.42
C THR A 378 -11.40 -15.95 -10.82
N CYS A 379 -11.87 -17.15 -10.47
CA CYS A 379 -11.01 -18.20 -9.94
C CYS A 379 -9.82 -18.49 -10.88
N TYR A 380 -8.60 -18.32 -10.36
CA TYR A 380 -7.36 -18.58 -11.10
C TYR A 380 -7.20 -20.05 -11.44
N ARG A 381 -6.77 -20.31 -12.68
CA ARG A 381 -6.43 -21.65 -13.15
C ARG A 381 -5.01 -22.01 -12.67
N HIS A 382 -4.87 -22.47 -11.43
CA HIS A 382 -3.56 -22.78 -10.80
C HIS A 382 -2.64 -23.67 -11.64
N TRP A 383 -3.20 -24.67 -12.32
CA TRP A 383 -2.42 -25.52 -13.25
C TRP A 383 -1.73 -24.70 -14.35
N PHE A 384 -2.34 -23.60 -14.79
CA PHE A 384 -1.88 -22.73 -15.86
C PHE A 384 -0.97 -21.62 -15.33
N VAL A 385 -1.46 -20.81 -14.38
CA VAL A 385 -0.73 -19.63 -13.88
C VAL A 385 0.43 -19.96 -12.94
N THR A 386 0.53 -21.20 -12.44
CA THR A 386 1.64 -21.63 -11.57
C THR A 386 2.52 -22.66 -12.28
N TYR A 387 1.99 -23.86 -12.55
CA TYR A 387 2.80 -24.97 -13.06
C TYR A 387 3.18 -24.81 -14.54
N ALA A 388 2.20 -24.52 -15.40
CA ALA A 388 2.47 -24.29 -16.82
C ALA A 388 3.31 -23.03 -17.02
N ALA A 389 3.01 -21.93 -16.32
CA ALA A 389 3.78 -20.69 -16.38
C ALA A 389 5.27 -20.91 -16.05
N THR A 390 5.57 -21.67 -14.99
CA THR A 390 6.95 -22.04 -14.65
C THR A 390 7.64 -22.80 -15.79
N LEU A 391 6.95 -23.75 -16.41
CA LEU A 391 7.48 -24.52 -17.55
C LEU A 391 7.67 -23.66 -18.81
N ILE A 392 6.69 -22.80 -19.13
CA ILE A 392 6.69 -21.87 -20.27
C ILE A 392 7.87 -20.91 -20.15
N SER A 393 8.05 -20.32 -18.96
CA SER A 393 9.15 -19.40 -18.68
C SER A 393 10.51 -20.12 -18.76
N TRP A 394 10.63 -21.31 -18.16
CA TRP A 394 11.84 -22.12 -18.28
C TRP A 394 12.20 -22.45 -19.73
N ARG A 395 11.20 -22.71 -20.58
CA ARG A 395 11.38 -22.92 -22.03
C ARG A 395 11.52 -21.63 -22.85
N LYS A 396 11.43 -20.45 -22.23
CA LYS A 396 11.46 -19.13 -22.87
C LYS A 396 10.40 -18.99 -23.98
N TRP A 397 9.23 -19.57 -23.78
CA TRP A 397 8.11 -19.45 -24.72
C TRP A 397 7.33 -18.16 -24.46
N ASN A 398 7.10 -17.39 -25.52
CA ASN A 398 6.27 -16.18 -25.43
C ASN A 398 4.79 -16.56 -25.50
N MET A 399 4.00 -15.96 -24.61
CA MET A 399 2.56 -16.14 -24.57
C MET A 399 1.87 -14.79 -24.55
N ALA A 400 1.06 -14.53 -25.57
CA ALA A 400 0.21 -13.33 -25.59
C ALA A 400 -0.84 -13.39 -24.48
N ASP A 401 -1.15 -12.25 -23.88
CA ASP A 401 -2.13 -12.10 -22.80
C ASP A 401 -3.58 -11.91 -23.30
N ILE A 402 -3.82 -12.22 -24.58
CA ILE A 402 -5.12 -12.14 -25.27
C ILE A 402 -6.11 -13.25 -24.89
N TYR A 403 -5.79 -14.05 -23.86
CA TYR A 403 -6.62 -15.17 -23.40
C TYR A 403 -7.25 -14.90 -22.02
N PRO A 404 -8.25 -13.99 -21.91
CA PRO A 404 -8.90 -13.63 -20.65
C PRO A 404 -9.41 -14.81 -19.81
N ARG A 405 -9.78 -15.92 -20.44
CA ARG A 405 -10.24 -17.14 -19.75
C ARG A 405 -9.12 -17.90 -19.03
N LEU A 406 -7.88 -17.82 -19.54
CA LEU A 406 -6.72 -18.47 -18.94
C LEU A 406 -6.15 -17.62 -17.80
N LEU A 407 -6.11 -16.30 -17.99
CA LEU A 407 -5.62 -15.32 -17.01
C LEU A 407 -6.72 -14.81 -16.05
N SER A 408 -7.94 -15.34 -16.17
CA SER A 408 -9.06 -15.11 -15.24
C SER A 408 -9.61 -13.68 -15.20
N ARG A 409 -9.48 -12.92 -16.29
CA ARG A 409 -9.99 -11.54 -16.43
C ARG A 409 -11.07 -11.42 -17.52
N THR A 410 -12.10 -12.26 -17.45
CA THR A 410 -13.17 -12.35 -18.47
C THR A 410 -14.14 -11.17 -18.47
N HIS A 411 -14.45 -10.59 -17.31
CA HIS A 411 -15.45 -9.53 -17.16
C HIS A 411 -14.93 -8.17 -17.63
N LYS A 412 -15.74 -7.45 -18.43
CA LYS A 412 -15.39 -6.10 -18.92
C LYS A 412 -15.38 -5.09 -17.76
N GLU A 413 -16.34 -5.22 -16.86
CA GLU A 413 -16.50 -4.43 -15.66
C GLU A 413 -15.25 -4.54 -14.79
N GLY A 414 -14.74 -5.75 -14.56
CA GLY A 414 -13.51 -5.97 -13.80
C GLY A 414 -12.24 -5.44 -14.48
N ARG A 415 -12.21 -5.33 -15.81
CA ARG A 415 -11.10 -4.67 -16.53
C ARG A 415 -11.16 -3.15 -16.35
N LEU A 416 -12.35 -2.57 -16.49
CA LEU A 416 -12.56 -1.13 -16.28
C LEU A 416 -12.30 -0.73 -14.83
N GLU A 417 -12.71 -1.57 -13.88
CA GLU A 417 -12.41 -1.39 -12.45
C GLU A 417 -10.90 -1.39 -12.20
N PHE A 418 -10.16 -2.38 -12.71
CA PHE A 418 -8.70 -2.40 -12.60
C PHE A 418 -8.05 -1.14 -13.17
N VAL A 419 -8.47 -0.68 -14.36
CA VAL A 419 -7.93 0.56 -14.97
C VAL A 419 -8.21 1.76 -14.07
N ARG A 420 -9.42 1.87 -13.50
CA ARG A 420 -9.79 2.95 -12.59
C ARG A 420 -8.92 2.90 -11.32
N GLU A 421 -8.88 1.75 -10.65
CA GLU A 421 -8.16 1.57 -9.40
C GLU A 421 -6.64 1.76 -9.58
N MET A 422 -6.06 1.33 -10.71
CA MET A 422 -4.65 1.58 -11.03
C MET A 422 -4.36 3.08 -11.14
N LYS A 423 -5.19 3.84 -11.86
CA LYS A 423 -5.04 5.31 -11.98
C LYS A 423 -5.19 6.00 -10.63
N GLU A 424 -6.17 5.59 -9.84
CA GLU A 424 -6.43 6.14 -8.51
C GLU A 424 -5.30 5.80 -7.52
N THR A 425 -4.74 4.58 -7.60
CA THR A 425 -3.58 4.15 -6.81
C THR A 425 -2.36 5.01 -7.11
N ILE A 426 -2.03 5.19 -8.40
CA ILE A 426 -0.92 6.05 -8.82
C ILE A 426 -1.16 7.48 -8.35
N ARG A 427 -2.38 8.03 -8.53
CA ARG A 427 -2.69 9.39 -8.06
C ARG A 427 -2.53 9.53 -6.55
N LEU A 428 -3.03 8.57 -5.77
CA LEU A 428 -2.97 8.57 -4.31
C LEU A 428 -1.53 8.54 -3.81
N LEU A 429 -0.69 7.72 -4.46
CA LEU A 429 0.61 7.35 -3.91
C LEU A 429 1.81 8.04 -4.58
N LYS A 430 1.66 8.65 -5.76
CA LYS A 430 2.78 9.30 -6.48
C LYS A 430 3.46 10.45 -5.73
N GLY A 431 2.87 10.94 -4.64
CA GLY A 431 3.52 11.91 -3.76
C GLY A 431 4.62 11.30 -2.89
N HIS A 432 4.61 9.98 -2.66
CA HIS A 432 5.60 9.29 -1.84
C HIS A 432 6.93 9.11 -2.59
N PRO A 433 8.04 9.74 -2.15
CA PRO A 433 9.34 9.64 -2.82
C PRO A 433 9.93 8.24 -2.81
N SER A 434 9.63 7.40 -1.80
CA SER A 434 10.13 6.02 -1.69
C SER A 434 9.71 5.12 -2.83
N ILE A 435 8.55 5.37 -3.47
CA ILE A 435 8.06 4.53 -4.56
C ILE A 435 8.93 4.74 -5.79
N ALA A 436 9.60 3.67 -6.20
CA ALA A 436 10.48 3.60 -7.36
C ALA A 436 9.85 2.87 -8.54
N VAL A 437 8.99 1.88 -8.29
CA VAL A 437 8.42 1.00 -9.31
C VAL A 437 6.93 0.79 -9.10
N TRP A 438 6.16 0.89 -10.20
CA TRP A 438 4.79 0.39 -10.28
C TRP A 438 4.81 -1.02 -10.89
N VAL A 439 4.38 -2.02 -10.15
CA VAL A 439 4.24 -3.40 -10.64
C VAL A 439 2.78 -3.63 -11.04
N ILE A 440 2.50 -3.76 -12.33
CA ILE A 440 1.12 -3.80 -12.83
C ILE A 440 0.48 -5.16 -12.60
N PHE A 441 1.15 -6.24 -13.02
CA PHE A 441 0.66 -7.62 -12.86
C PHE A 441 1.71 -8.48 -12.19
N ASN A 442 1.25 -9.51 -11.47
CA ASN A 442 2.10 -10.52 -10.86
C ASN A 442 1.69 -11.91 -11.33
N GLU A 443 2.63 -12.70 -11.86
CA GLU A 443 2.44 -14.11 -12.22
C GLU A 443 1.24 -14.41 -13.16
N GLY A 444 0.83 -13.43 -13.97
CA GLY A 444 -0.36 -13.54 -14.84
C GLY A 444 -1.70 -13.44 -14.11
N TRP A 445 -1.72 -13.12 -12.82
CA TRP A 445 -2.94 -13.06 -12.01
C TRP A 445 -3.84 -11.93 -12.46
N GLY A 446 -4.89 -12.28 -13.21
CA GLY A 446 -5.82 -11.30 -13.75
C GLY A 446 -5.18 -10.40 -14.81
N GLN A 447 -4.07 -10.80 -15.43
CA GLN A 447 -3.35 -10.04 -16.46
C GLN A 447 -4.16 -9.94 -17.75
N PHE A 448 -4.12 -8.76 -18.40
CA PHE A 448 -4.78 -8.48 -19.67
C PHE A 448 -4.22 -7.19 -20.29
N GLN A 449 -4.18 -7.14 -21.62
CA GLN A 449 -3.81 -5.93 -22.39
C GLN A 449 -2.62 -5.17 -21.78
N THR A 450 -1.57 -5.91 -21.45
CA THR A 450 -0.48 -5.44 -20.59
C THR A 450 0.18 -4.19 -21.16
N GLU A 451 0.39 -4.13 -22.48
CA GLU A 451 0.93 -2.96 -23.17
C GLU A 451 0.06 -1.71 -23.00
N ASP A 452 -1.27 -1.85 -23.11
CA ASP A 452 -2.21 -0.74 -22.87
C ASP A 452 -2.16 -0.28 -21.41
N MET A 453 -2.07 -1.22 -20.46
CA MET A 453 -2.00 -0.91 -19.03
C MET A 453 -0.70 -0.17 -18.70
N THR A 454 0.43 -0.62 -19.27
CA THR A 454 1.74 0.04 -19.16
C THR A 454 1.70 1.46 -19.70
N ARG A 455 1.10 1.69 -20.88
CA ARG A 455 0.94 3.03 -21.45
C ARG A 455 0.11 3.92 -20.55
N ILE A 456 -1.02 3.43 -20.04
CA ILE A 456 -1.89 4.18 -19.12
C ILE A 456 -1.15 4.53 -17.83
N ALA A 457 -0.40 3.58 -17.25
CA ALA A 457 0.37 3.82 -16.03
C ALA A 457 1.45 4.90 -16.27
N ARG A 458 2.15 4.85 -17.41
CA ARG A 458 3.15 5.85 -17.80
C ARG A 458 2.55 7.25 -17.98
N GLU A 459 1.36 7.34 -18.58
CA GLU A 459 0.62 8.61 -18.71
C GLU A 459 0.22 9.19 -17.36
N CYS A 460 -0.06 8.33 -16.36
CA CYS A 460 -0.39 8.77 -15.01
C CYS A 460 0.85 9.19 -14.20
N ASP A 461 1.99 8.52 -14.44
CA ASP A 461 3.25 8.80 -13.77
C ASP A 461 4.47 8.40 -14.62
N GLY A 462 5.12 9.41 -15.20
CA GLY A 462 6.36 9.26 -15.98
C GLY A 462 7.63 9.29 -15.14
N THR A 463 7.55 9.40 -13.81
CA THR A 463 8.70 9.64 -12.92
C THR A 463 9.20 8.41 -12.18
N ARG A 464 8.46 7.29 -12.27
CA ARG A 464 8.84 5.98 -11.71
C ARG A 464 8.99 4.95 -12.82
N LEU A 465 9.70 3.87 -12.50
CA LEU A 465 9.84 2.73 -13.38
C LEU A 465 8.55 1.89 -13.36
N ILE A 466 8.34 1.07 -14.39
CA ILE A 466 7.19 0.19 -14.54
C ILE A 466 7.67 -1.26 -14.74
N ASP A 467 7.27 -2.15 -13.84
CA ASP A 467 7.27 -3.59 -14.08
C ASP A 467 5.88 -4.00 -14.56
N GLN A 468 5.75 -4.27 -15.86
CA GLN A 468 4.44 -4.52 -16.43
C GLN A 468 3.86 -5.90 -16.06
N ALA A 469 4.72 -6.89 -15.84
CA ALA A 469 4.33 -8.28 -15.66
C ALA A 469 5.46 -9.00 -14.91
N SER A 470 5.35 -9.03 -13.59
CA SER A 470 6.34 -9.64 -12.73
C SER A 470 6.33 -11.17 -12.88
N GLY A 471 7.51 -11.71 -13.22
CA GLY A 471 7.78 -13.14 -13.32
C GLY A 471 7.33 -13.79 -14.62
N TRP A 472 6.01 -13.92 -14.82
CA TRP A 472 5.43 -14.71 -15.90
C TRP A 472 4.71 -13.85 -16.94
N PHE A 473 4.57 -14.40 -18.15
CA PHE A 473 3.79 -13.80 -19.25
C PHE A 473 4.23 -12.38 -19.63
N ASP A 474 5.54 -12.12 -19.59
CA ASP A 474 6.11 -10.84 -20.02
C ASP A 474 5.76 -10.55 -21.50
N GLN A 475 5.26 -9.33 -21.74
CA GLN A 475 4.95 -8.80 -23.07
C GLN A 475 6.04 -7.87 -23.61
N LYS A 476 7.24 -7.87 -23.01
CA LYS A 476 8.42 -7.08 -23.43
C LYS A 476 8.25 -5.55 -23.41
N GLY A 477 7.47 -5.04 -22.48
CA GLY A 477 7.24 -3.61 -22.26
C GLY A 477 7.64 -3.21 -20.84
N GLY A 478 7.39 -1.94 -20.51
CA GLY A 478 7.85 -1.34 -19.25
C GLY A 478 9.37 -1.14 -19.23
N ASP A 479 9.93 -0.98 -18.03
CA ASP A 479 11.35 -0.68 -17.83
C ASP A 479 12.15 -1.90 -17.35
N LEU A 480 11.46 -2.96 -16.88
CA LEU A 480 12.09 -4.10 -16.20
C LEU A 480 11.85 -5.41 -16.95
N GLN A 481 12.90 -6.22 -17.05
CA GLN A 481 12.81 -7.65 -17.38
C GLN A 481 12.73 -8.43 -16.07
N SER A 482 11.53 -8.87 -15.72
CA SER A 482 11.18 -9.37 -14.40
C SER A 482 11.18 -10.90 -14.31
N ILE A 483 12.02 -11.48 -13.44
CA ILE A 483 12.25 -12.93 -13.34
C ILE A 483 11.84 -13.45 -11.96
N HIS A 484 11.02 -14.50 -11.92
CA HIS A 484 10.78 -15.31 -10.71
C HIS A 484 11.63 -16.59 -10.80
N ASN A 485 12.45 -16.87 -9.79
CA ASN A 485 13.25 -18.11 -9.77
C ASN A 485 13.37 -18.73 -8.37
N TYR A 486 12.57 -19.75 -8.14
CA TYR A 486 12.53 -20.49 -6.88
C TYR A 486 13.31 -21.81 -6.89
N PHE A 487 13.46 -22.46 -8.05
CA PHE A 487 13.89 -23.86 -8.13
C PHE A 487 15.13 -24.10 -8.99
N PHE A 488 15.38 -23.23 -9.97
CA PHE A 488 16.37 -23.48 -11.01
C PHE A 488 17.68 -22.75 -10.74
N LYS A 489 18.71 -23.06 -11.53
CA LYS A 489 19.92 -22.27 -11.56
C LYS A 489 19.57 -20.85 -12.02
N LEU A 490 20.14 -19.84 -11.37
CA LEU A 490 19.94 -18.44 -11.76
C LEU A 490 20.77 -18.16 -13.02
N GLU A 491 20.13 -18.25 -14.18
CA GLU A 491 20.71 -17.94 -15.48
C GLU A 491 19.75 -17.04 -16.25
N PHE A 492 20.26 -15.92 -16.74
CA PHE A 492 19.50 -14.97 -17.56
C PHE A 492 20.41 -14.33 -18.60
N THR A 493 19.81 -13.60 -19.53
CA THR A 493 20.53 -12.77 -20.51
C THR A 493 19.99 -11.36 -20.35
N ALA A 494 20.86 -10.43 -19.95
CA ALA A 494 20.49 -9.03 -19.80
C ALA A 494 19.97 -8.47 -21.14
N GLU A 495 18.88 -7.73 -21.07
CA GLU A 495 18.33 -7.05 -22.24
C GLU A 495 19.10 -5.75 -22.52
N LYS A 496 18.91 -5.18 -23.71
CA LYS A 496 19.57 -3.93 -24.12
C LYS A 496 18.78 -2.68 -23.73
N GLU A 497 17.51 -2.82 -23.40
CA GLU A 497 16.59 -1.69 -23.17
C GLU A 497 16.03 -1.67 -21.74
N ARG A 498 15.75 -2.84 -21.16
CA ARG A 498 15.16 -2.98 -19.83
C ARG A 498 16.17 -3.48 -18.82
N ALA A 499 16.07 -3.02 -17.58
CA ALA A 499 16.89 -3.51 -16.48
C ALA A 499 16.43 -4.91 -16.04
N THR A 500 17.37 -5.86 -15.94
CA THR A 500 17.05 -7.23 -15.50
C THR A 500 16.94 -7.33 -14.00
N VAL A 501 15.84 -7.89 -13.51
CA VAL A 501 15.52 -8.00 -12.08
C VAL A 501 15.08 -9.41 -11.70
N LEU A 502 15.52 -9.88 -10.53
CA LEU A 502 15.05 -11.10 -9.90
C LEU A 502 13.95 -10.73 -8.91
N SER A 503 12.75 -10.49 -9.43
CA SER A 503 11.63 -9.87 -8.71
C SER A 503 10.92 -10.78 -7.71
N GLU A 504 11.21 -12.08 -7.72
CA GLU A 504 10.97 -13.02 -6.62
C GLU A 504 11.95 -14.20 -6.64
N PHE A 505 12.50 -14.57 -5.48
CA PHE A 505 13.28 -15.78 -5.29
C PHE A 505 13.35 -16.19 -3.82
N GLY A 506 13.95 -17.35 -3.55
CA GLY A 506 14.18 -17.80 -2.18
C GLY A 506 12.95 -18.51 -1.64
N GLY A 507 12.33 -17.98 -0.57
CA GLY A 507 11.14 -18.62 0.01
C GLY A 507 11.47 -19.84 0.87
N TYR A 508 12.62 -19.86 1.56
CA TYR A 508 13.01 -20.98 2.40
C TYR A 508 12.23 -21.02 3.72
N SER A 509 11.51 -22.11 3.93
CA SER A 509 10.64 -22.31 5.10
C SER A 509 11.40 -22.88 6.29
N LEU A 510 11.14 -22.31 7.46
CA LEU A 510 11.54 -22.85 8.75
C LEU A 510 10.39 -22.64 9.73
N ARG A 511 9.80 -23.73 10.24
CA ARG A 511 8.80 -23.65 11.30
C ARG A 511 9.50 -23.41 12.63
N VAL A 512 9.08 -22.37 13.34
CA VAL A 512 9.51 -22.10 14.72
C VAL A 512 8.35 -22.48 15.63
N GLU A 513 8.58 -23.46 16.51
CA GLU A 513 7.56 -23.92 17.45
C GLU A 513 7.07 -22.76 18.33
N GLN A 514 5.79 -22.77 18.73
CA GLN A 514 5.10 -21.71 19.48
C GLN A 514 4.90 -20.37 18.74
N HIS A 515 5.61 -20.14 17.63
CA HIS A 515 5.50 -18.93 16.80
C HIS A 515 4.91 -19.18 15.41
N SER A 516 4.19 -20.31 15.26
CA SER A 516 3.60 -20.73 13.98
C SER A 516 2.11 -20.97 14.13
N ALA A 517 1.30 -20.25 13.36
CA ALA A 517 -0.16 -20.38 13.38
C ALA A 517 -0.65 -21.74 12.83
N CYS A 518 0.18 -22.41 12.02
CA CYS A 518 -0.14 -23.67 11.36
C CYS A 518 0.86 -24.78 11.70
N ARG A 519 0.39 -26.03 11.60
CA ARG A 519 1.26 -27.22 11.56
C ARG A 519 1.71 -27.56 10.14
N LYS A 520 0.83 -27.32 9.16
CA LYS A 520 1.12 -27.48 7.73
C LYS A 520 2.06 -26.37 7.28
N LEU A 521 3.12 -26.76 6.58
CA LEU A 521 4.16 -25.86 6.10
C LEU A 521 4.10 -25.75 4.58
N TYR A 522 4.10 -24.53 4.09
CA TYR A 522 4.22 -24.16 2.68
C TYR A 522 5.41 -23.21 2.48
N GLY A 523 6.09 -23.38 1.35
CA GLY A 523 7.18 -22.54 0.85
C GLY A 523 8.10 -23.34 -0.08
N TYR A 524 9.24 -22.75 -0.44
CA TYR A 524 10.03 -23.12 -1.63
C TYR A 524 11.36 -23.82 -1.27
N GLY A 525 11.41 -24.46 -0.09
CA GLY A 525 12.52 -25.27 0.40
C GLY A 525 12.46 -25.36 1.93
N THR A 526 12.53 -26.56 2.51
CA THR A 526 12.30 -26.74 3.97
C THR A 526 13.59 -26.93 4.74
N HIS A 527 13.73 -26.19 5.82
CA HIS A 527 14.84 -26.26 6.78
C HIS A 527 14.34 -26.67 8.16
N LYS A 528 15.19 -27.37 8.92
CA LYS A 528 14.89 -27.82 10.29
C LYS A 528 15.53 -26.96 11.38
N THR A 529 16.59 -26.23 11.04
CA THR A 529 17.31 -25.37 12.00
C THR A 529 17.64 -24.02 11.38
N MET A 530 17.82 -23.01 12.24
CA MET A 530 18.25 -21.68 11.82
C MET A 530 19.61 -21.71 11.14
N GLU A 531 20.58 -22.54 11.58
CA GLU A 531 21.89 -22.61 10.91
C GLU A 531 21.73 -23.06 9.45
N SER A 532 20.92 -24.11 9.21
CA SER A 532 20.71 -24.63 7.86
C SER A 532 20.01 -23.61 6.95
N LEU A 533 19.04 -22.86 7.48
CA LEU A 533 18.36 -21.77 6.77
C LEU A 533 19.33 -20.65 6.41
N ASN A 534 20.14 -20.19 7.37
CA ASN A 534 21.11 -19.13 7.17
C ASN A 534 22.20 -19.52 6.17
N ALA A 535 22.68 -20.76 6.20
CA ALA A 535 23.62 -21.27 5.22
C ALA A 535 23.03 -21.28 3.80
N ALA A 536 21.76 -21.69 3.64
CA ALA A 536 21.07 -21.67 2.36
C ALA A 536 20.83 -20.25 1.86
N TYR A 537 20.39 -19.34 2.74
CA TYR A 537 20.23 -17.92 2.43
C TYR A 537 21.55 -17.30 1.95
N LYS A 538 22.64 -17.45 2.72
CA LYS A 538 23.97 -16.91 2.36
C LYS A 538 24.45 -17.45 1.02
N LYS A 539 24.26 -18.75 0.76
CA LYS A 539 24.59 -19.37 -0.53
C LYS A 539 23.78 -18.78 -1.68
N GLN A 540 22.49 -18.51 -1.47
CA GLN A 540 21.64 -17.95 -2.51
C GLN A 540 21.96 -16.48 -2.78
N MET A 541 22.19 -15.68 -1.73
CA MET A 541 22.62 -14.28 -1.86
C MET A 541 23.99 -14.15 -2.53
N GLN A 542 24.90 -15.09 -2.29
CA GLN A 542 26.19 -15.12 -2.99
C GLN A 542 25.99 -15.29 -4.51
N LYS A 543 25.07 -16.17 -4.95
CA LYS A 543 24.75 -16.30 -6.38
C LYS A 543 24.13 -15.03 -6.96
N VAL A 544 23.26 -14.36 -6.20
CA VAL A 544 22.69 -13.06 -6.61
C VAL A 544 23.82 -12.06 -6.83
N LYS A 545 24.74 -11.94 -5.87
CA LYS A 545 25.91 -11.05 -5.95
C LYS A 545 26.79 -11.33 -7.17
N GLU A 546 27.01 -12.60 -7.49
CA GLU A 546 27.78 -13.03 -8.67
C GLU A 546 27.12 -12.62 -10.01
N GLN A 547 25.81 -12.39 -10.03
CA GLN A 547 25.08 -11.96 -11.23
C GLN A 547 24.95 -10.44 -11.37
N ILE A 548 25.31 -9.65 -10.34
CA ILE A 548 25.27 -8.18 -10.41
C ILE A 548 26.16 -7.67 -11.55
N PRO A 549 27.43 -8.10 -11.71
CA PRO A 549 28.24 -7.67 -12.84
C PRO A 549 27.62 -8.02 -14.21
N ASN A 550 26.87 -9.13 -14.29
CA ASN A 550 26.24 -9.61 -15.52
C ASN A 550 24.91 -8.89 -15.87
N GLY A 551 24.53 -7.86 -15.13
CA GLY A 551 23.35 -7.04 -15.44
C GLY A 551 22.19 -7.14 -14.45
N LEU A 552 22.31 -7.94 -13.37
CA LEU A 552 21.24 -8.00 -12.37
C LEU A 552 21.17 -6.69 -11.58
N CYS A 553 19.99 -6.05 -11.59
CA CYS A 553 19.77 -4.73 -11.00
C CYS A 553 19.00 -4.75 -9.68
N ALA A 554 18.19 -5.79 -9.46
CA ALA A 554 17.43 -5.95 -8.22
C ALA A 554 17.22 -7.44 -7.90
N SER A 555 16.99 -7.72 -6.62
CA SER A 555 16.58 -9.05 -6.15
C SER A 555 15.56 -8.92 -5.02
N VAL A 556 14.42 -9.59 -5.08
CA VAL A 556 13.39 -9.58 -4.02
C VAL A 556 13.30 -10.95 -3.35
N TYR A 557 13.72 -11.04 -2.09
CA TYR A 557 13.60 -12.27 -1.32
C TYR A 557 12.17 -12.44 -0.78
N THR A 558 11.55 -13.60 -1.05
CA THR A 558 10.26 -13.98 -0.46
C THR A 558 10.54 -14.65 0.90
N GLN A 559 10.13 -14.10 2.06
CA GLN A 559 9.39 -12.84 2.29
C GLN A 559 9.67 -12.26 3.70
N LEU A 560 9.09 -11.09 4.02
CA LEU A 560 9.35 -10.34 5.27
C LEU A 560 8.96 -11.12 6.53
N SER A 561 7.72 -11.62 6.58
CA SER A 561 7.20 -12.41 7.70
C SER A 561 6.51 -13.66 7.22
N ASP A 562 6.39 -14.65 8.09
CA ASP A 562 5.48 -15.76 7.82
C ASP A 562 4.06 -15.23 7.68
N VAL A 563 3.25 -15.91 6.88
CA VAL A 563 1.82 -15.66 6.78
C VAL A 563 1.10 -17.00 6.72
N GLU A 564 0.41 -17.35 7.80
CA GLU A 564 -0.40 -18.56 7.89
C GLU A 564 0.33 -19.87 7.56
N GLU A 565 -0.01 -20.55 6.45
CA GLU A 565 0.67 -21.78 6.01
C GLU A 565 2.04 -21.48 5.38
N GLU A 566 2.28 -20.25 4.91
CA GLU A 566 3.50 -19.85 4.24
C GLU A 566 4.56 -19.38 5.26
N MET A 567 5.45 -20.30 5.64
CA MET A 567 6.41 -20.13 6.76
C MET A 567 7.85 -19.82 6.31
N ASN A 568 7.98 -19.10 5.20
CA ASN A 568 9.22 -18.68 4.57
C ASN A 568 9.60 -17.21 4.88
N GLY A 569 8.99 -16.64 5.91
CA GLY A 569 9.31 -15.30 6.37
C GLY A 569 10.66 -15.19 7.04
N ILE A 570 11.29 -14.03 6.91
CA ILE A 570 12.46 -13.63 7.69
C ILE A 570 12.09 -13.52 9.17
N PHE A 571 10.91 -12.98 9.48
CA PHE A 571 10.31 -13.01 10.81
C PHE A 571 9.21 -14.07 10.92
N THR A 572 8.98 -14.58 12.13
CA THR A 572 7.74 -15.32 12.44
C THR A 572 6.50 -14.44 12.29
N TYR A 573 5.32 -15.04 12.18
CA TYR A 573 4.09 -14.29 11.86
C TYR A 573 3.77 -13.23 12.93
N ASP A 574 4.11 -13.49 14.19
CA ASP A 574 3.97 -12.59 15.35
C ASP A 574 5.10 -11.56 15.51
N ARG A 575 6.12 -11.58 14.62
CA ARG A 575 7.31 -10.72 14.66
C ARG A 575 8.15 -10.89 15.94
N GLU A 576 8.06 -12.03 16.61
CA GLU A 576 8.85 -12.29 17.83
C GLU A 576 10.24 -12.86 17.51
N VAL A 577 10.38 -13.68 16.47
CA VAL A 577 11.64 -14.35 16.12
C VAL A 577 12.12 -13.95 14.73
N CYS A 578 13.31 -13.35 14.65
CA CYS A 578 14.05 -13.19 13.39
C CYS A 578 14.79 -14.50 13.06
N LYS A 579 14.49 -15.08 11.90
CA LYS A 579 15.05 -16.35 11.43
C LYS A 579 16.41 -16.20 10.74
N LEU A 580 16.78 -14.98 10.34
CA LEU A 580 18.07 -14.68 9.72
C LEU A 580 19.02 -13.99 10.69
N ARG A 581 20.29 -14.40 10.65
CA ARG A 581 21.43 -13.79 11.35
C ARG A 581 22.50 -13.54 10.30
N LEU A 582 22.52 -12.31 9.79
CA LEU A 582 23.37 -11.93 8.66
C LEU A 582 24.80 -11.64 9.12
#